data_AF-A0A498CJ63-F1
#
_entry.id   AF-A0A498CJ63-F1
#
_cell.length_a   1.000
_cell.length_b   1.000
_cell.length_c   1.000
_cell.angle_alpha   90.00
_cell.angle_beta   90.00
_cell.angle_gamma   90.00
#
_symmetry.space_group_name_H-M   'P 1'
#
loop_
_entity.id
_entity.type
_entity.pdbx_description
1 polymer ?
#
loop_
_entity_poly.entity_id
_entity_poly.type
_entity_poly.pdbx_seq_one_letter_code
_entity_poly.pdbx_strand_id
1 'polypeptide(L)'
;MLWMVMMAQAVAGDAGYDQVRAWAQRDEASLTPAAYTEMLDSMSEVGGAAFTRCMPTPAPETLAAFTVVLQLDAQGKVVRTWREGDAAVARCVDAGFAGKTLFIPPQAPFYAAFEFQVQP
;
A
#
# COMPACT_ATOMS: atom_id res chain seq x y z
N MET A 1 41.04 17.03 20.76
CA MET A 1 40.04 15.94 20.87
C MET A 1 38.70 16.56 21.19
N LEU A 2 37.76 16.55 20.25
CA LEU A 2 36.32 16.36 20.51
C LEU A 2 35.61 16.39 19.15
N TRP A 3 35.29 15.22 18.62
CA TRP A 3 34.37 15.08 17.49
C TRP A 3 32.96 15.13 18.06
N MET A 4 32.20 16.18 17.75
CA MET A 4 30.76 16.19 17.99
C MET A 4 30.10 15.32 16.91
N VAL A 5 29.72 14.10 17.30
CA VAL A 5 28.83 13.26 16.50
C VAL A 5 27.43 13.84 16.63
N MET A 6 26.96 14.54 15.60
CA MET A 6 25.54 14.84 15.47
C MET A 6 24.82 13.54 15.12
N MET A 7 24.25 12.88 16.13
CA MET A 7 23.19 11.89 15.87
C MET A 7 21.95 12.66 15.44
N ALA A 8 21.71 12.71 14.13
CA ALA A 8 20.42 13.10 13.58
C ALA A 8 19.41 12.01 13.98
N GLN A 9 18.79 12.18 15.15
CA GLN A 9 17.59 11.46 15.49
C GLN A 9 16.48 12.03 14.61
N ALA A 10 16.28 11.42 13.44
CA ALA A 10 15.07 11.63 12.66
C ALA A 10 13.91 11.10 13.49
N VAL A 11 13.22 12.00 14.19
CA VAL A 11 11.86 11.75 14.63
C VAL A 11 11.10 11.49 13.33
N ALA A 12 10.81 10.23 13.04
CA ALA A 12 9.97 9.86 11.91
C ALA A 12 8.59 10.47 12.19
N GLY A 13 8.36 11.70 11.74
CA GLY A 13 7.02 12.24 11.60
C GLY A 13 6.21 11.27 10.76
N ASP A 14 4.89 11.22 10.98
CA ASP A 14 4.02 10.43 10.13
C ASP A 14 4.25 10.85 8.67
N ALA A 15 4.87 9.95 7.89
CA ALA A 15 5.19 10.19 6.50
C ALA A 15 3.90 10.55 5.74
N GLY A 16 3.94 11.65 4.99
CA GLY A 16 2.82 12.08 4.15
C GLY A 16 2.56 11.11 3.01
N TYR A 17 1.35 11.15 2.44
CA TYR A 17 0.93 10.23 1.39
C TYR A 17 1.88 10.24 0.17
N ASP A 18 2.26 11.42 -0.34
CA ASP A 18 3.16 11.54 -1.50
C ASP A 18 4.52 10.89 -1.25
N GLN A 19 5.01 10.98 -0.01
CA GLN A 19 6.28 10.40 0.39
C GLN A 19 6.22 8.88 0.38
N VAL A 20 5.18 8.28 0.98
CA VAL A 20 5.03 6.81 1.00
C VAL A 20 4.71 6.24 -0.38
N ARG A 21 4.01 6.99 -1.24
CA ARG A 21 3.80 6.61 -2.64
C ARG A 21 5.11 6.58 -3.43
N ALA A 22 6.00 7.55 -3.20
CA ALA A 22 7.33 7.54 -3.80
C ALA A 22 8.20 6.38 -3.28
N TRP A 23 8.03 5.96 -2.03
CA TRP A 23 8.69 4.77 -1.51
C TRP A 23 8.18 3.49 -2.18
N ALA A 24 6.86 3.37 -2.37
CA ALA A 24 6.27 2.24 -3.08
C ALA A 24 6.82 2.10 -4.50
N GLN A 25 6.85 3.20 -5.27
CA GLN A 25 7.40 3.18 -6.64
C GLN A 25 8.85 2.70 -6.69
N ARG A 26 9.68 3.10 -5.72
CA ARG A 26 11.09 2.66 -5.66
C ARG A 26 11.22 1.19 -5.31
N ASP A 27 10.43 0.72 -4.35
CA ASP A 27 10.45 -0.65 -3.87
C ASP A 27 9.91 -1.61 -4.94
N GLU A 28 8.80 -1.27 -5.59
CA GLU A 28 8.25 -2.01 -6.72
C GLU A 28 9.25 -2.09 -7.89
N ALA A 29 9.92 -0.98 -8.22
CA ALA A 29 10.94 -0.95 -9.28
C ALA A 29 12.19 -1.78 -8.96
N SER A 30 12.40 -2.15 -7.70
CA SER A 30 13.51 -3.03 -7.29
C SER A 30 13.20 -4.52 -7.49
N LEU A 31 11.93 -4.87 -7.73
CA LEU A 31 11.52 -6.26 -7.88
C LEU A 31 11.99 -6.84 -9.21
N THR A 32 12.31 -8.14 -9.18
CA THR A 32 12.40 -8.92 -10.41
C THR A 32 11.01 -9.04 -11.05
N PRO A 33 10.90 -9.30 -12.37
CA PRO A 33 9.60 -9.46 -13.01
C PRO A 33 8.71 -10.53 -12.35
N ALA A 34 9.31 -11.66 -11.92
CA ALA A 34 8.57 -12.72 -11.24
C ALA A 34 8.01 -12.27 -9.87
N ALA A 35 8.84 -11.57 -9.09
CA ALA A 35 8.42 -11.05 -7.78
C ALA A 35 7.37 -9.92 -7.92
N TYR A 36 7.48 -9.10 -8.96
CA TYR A 36 6.48 -8.07 -9.26
C TYR A 36 5.12 -8.68 -9.62
N THR A 37 5.10 -9.75 -10.43
CA THR A 37 3.87 -10.50 -10.72
C THR A 37 3.26 -11.12 -9.46
N GLU A 38 4.06 -11.77 -8.60
CA GLU A 38 3.58 -12.34 -7.33
C GLU A 38 2.99 -11.27 -6.39
N MET A 39 3.65 -10.12 -6.30
CA MET A 39 3.14 -8.96 -5.58
C MET A 39 1.78 -8.51 -6.13
N LEU A 40 1.67 -8.30 -7.45
CA LEU A 40 0.43 -7.87 -8.07
C LEU A 40 -0.71 -8.89 -7.90
N ASP A 41 -0.43 -10.18 -8.05
CA ASP A 41 -1.43 -11.25 -7.90
C ASP A 41 -1.98 -11.28 -6.48
N SER A 42 -1.11 -11.26 -5.47
CA SER A 42 -1.51 -11.26 -4.06
C SER A 42 -2.28 -9.98 -3.67
N MET A 43 -1.86 -8.82 -4.15
CA MET A 43 -2.57 -7.55 -3.95
C MET A 43 -3.94 -7.54 -4.64
N SER A 44 -4.05 -8.13 -5.84
CA SER A 44 -5.28 -8.23 -6.60
C SER A 44 -6.29 -9.18 -5.94
N GLU A 45 -5.82 -10.30 -5.39
CA GLU A 45 -6.69 -11.23 -4.65
C GLU A 45 -7.29 -10.56 -3.41
N VAL A 46 -6.45 -9.99 -2.55
CA VAL A 46 -6.90 -9.33 -1.31
C VAL A 46 -7.71 -8.07 -1.61
N GLY A 47 -7.21 -7.24 -2.52
CA GLY A 47 -7.84 -5.98 -2.92
C GLY A 47 -9.17 -6.19 -3.63
N GLY A 48 -9.26 -7.16 -4.54
CA GLY A 48 -10.50 -7.52 -5.24
C GLY A 48 -11.56 -8.05 -4.27
N ALA A 49 -11.20 -8.97 -3.37
CA ALA A 49 -12.13 -9.46 -2.34
C ALA A 49 -12.61 -8.34 -1.39
N ALA A 50 -11.73 -7.40 -1.04
CA ALA A 50 -12.11 -6.22 -0.29
C ALA A 50 -13.05 -5.30 -1.08
N PHE A 51 -12.74 -5.03 -2.34
CA PHE A 51 -13.54 -4.18 -3.22
C PHE A 51 -14.96 -4.73 -3.41
N THR A 52 -15.10 -6.03 -3.73
CA THR A 52 -16.41 -6.69 -3.86
C THR A 52 -17.23 -6.59 -2.57
N ARG A 53 -16.61 -6.81 -1.41
CA ARG A 53 -17.31 -6.71 -0.11
C ARG A 53 -17.72 -5.27 0.22
N CYS A 54 -16.90 -4.30 -0.15
CA CYS A 54 -17.07 -2.90 0.20
C CYS A 54 -17.96 -2.11 -0.77
N MET A 55 -18.25 -2.66 -1.96
CA MET A 55 -19.13 -2.01 -2.92
C MET A 55 -20.58 -1.99 -2.41
N PRO A 56 -21.23 -0.82 -2.30
CA PRO A 56 -22.65 -0.78 -1.94
C PRO A 56 -23.51 -1.43 -3.03
N THR A 57 -24.67 -1.93 -2.64
CA THR A 57 -25.68 -2.48 -3.56
C THR A 57 -26.96 -1.64 -3.47
N PRO A 58 -27.41 -1.00 -4.56
CA PRO A 58 -26.81 -1.00 -5.90
C PRO A 58 -25.46 -0.27 -5.94
N ALA A 59 -24.59 -0.65 -6.89
CA ALA A 59 -23.32 0.02 -7.13
C ALA A 59 -23.56 1.46 -7.62
N PRO A 60 -22.70 2.43 -7.25
CA PRO A 60 -22.85 3.79 -7.71
C PRO A 60 -22.55 3.88 -9.22
N GLU A 61 -23.21 4.80 -9.92
CA GLU A 61 -22.98 5.03 -11.35
C GLU A 61 -21.55 5.48 -11.65
N THR A 62 -20.92 6.17 -10.70
CA THR A 62 -19.51 6.57 -10.80
C THR A 62 -18.80 6.27 -9.49
N LEU A 63 -17.54 5.86 -9.62
CA LEU A 63 -16.63 5.71 -8.49
C LEU A 63 -15.33 6.43 -8.80
N ALA A 64 -14.98 7.40 -7.96
CA ALA A 64 -13.68 8.05 -8.03
C ALA A 64 -12.56 7.01 -7.84
N ALA A 65 -11.55 7.07 -8.70
CA ALA A 65 -10.35 6.27 -8.52
C ALA A 65 -9.69 6.62 -7.17
N PHE A 66 -9.08 5.62 -6.55
CA PHE A 66 -8.34 5.80 -5.31
C PHE A 66 -7.17 4.83 -5.27
N THR A 67 -6.13 5.19 -4.53
CA THR A 67 -4.93 4.37 -4.38
C THR A 67 -4.68 4.10 -2.92
N VAL A 68 -4.30 2.86 -2.60
CA VAL A 68 -3.87 2.44 -1.27
C VAL A 68 -2.39 2.10 -1.32
N VAL A 69 -1.60 2.70 -0.43
CA VAL A 69 -0.20 2.34 -0.21
C VAL A 69 -0.12 1.45 1.02
N LEU A 70 0.60 0.34 0.90
CA LEU A 70 0.77 -0.69 1.90
C LEU A 70 2.23 -0.68 2.36
N GLN A 71 2.47 -0.86 3.66
CA GLN A 71 3.78 -1.23 4.20
C GLN A 71 3.74 -2.69 4.63
N LEU A 72 4.66 -3.47 4.10
CA LEU A 72 4.83 -4.89 4.42
C LEU A 72 6.06 -5.08 5.32
N ASP A 73 5.93 -6.01 6.28
CA ASP A 73 7.07 -6.54 7.01
C ASP A 73 7.81 -7.64 6.20
N ALA A 74 8.85 -8.22 6.80
CA ALA A 74 9.66 -9.25 6.17
C ALA A 74 8.92 -10.58 5.92
N GLN A 75 7.71 -10.75 6.46
CA GLN A 75 6.85 -11.90 6.22
C GLN A 75 5.74 -11.58 5.21
N GLY A 76 5.74 -10.39 4.61
CA GLY A 76 4.72 -9.97 3.66
C GLY A 76 3.42 -9.51 4.32
N LYS A 77 3.40 -9.32 5.64
CA LYS A 77 2.21 -8.87 6.34
C LYS A 77 2.07 -7.36 6.24
N VAL A 78 0.87 -6.90 5.89
CA VAL A 78 0.50 -5.49 5.90
C VAL A 78 0.47 -4.99 7.35
N VAL A 79 1.47 -4.18 7.71
CA VAL A 79 1.62 -3.59 9.05
C VAL A 79 1.09 -2.16 9.12
N ARG A 80 0.99 -1.48 7.98
CA ARG A 80 0.44 -0.11 7.88
C ARG A 80 -0.10 0.16 6.50
N THR A 81 -1.06 1.08 6.41
CA THR A 81 -1.63 1.54 5.15
C THR A 81 -1.80 3.06 5.12
N TRP A 82 -1.79 3.62 3.91
CA TRP A 82 -2.15 5.00 3.58
C TRP A 82 -3.03 4.98 2.34
N ARG A 83 -3.80 6.04 2.13
CA ARG A 83 -4.73 6.11 1.00
C ARG A 83 -4.93 7.55 0.57
N GLU A 84 -5.07 7.73 -0.74
CA GLU A 84 -5.51 8.97 -1.36
C GLU A 84 -6.94 8.78 -1.85
N GLY A 85 -7.83 9.64 -1.37
CA GLY A 85 -9.28 9.51 -1.55
C GLY A 85 -10.01 9.16 -0.25
N ASP A 86 -11.22 9.70 -0.08
CA ASP A 86 -11.96 9.58 1.18
C ASP A 86 -13.36 8.98 1.04
N ALA A 87 -13.66 8.42 -0.13
CA ALA A 87 -14.90 7.70 -0.39
C ALA A 87 -15.07 6.50 0.57
N ALA A 88 -16.31 6.20 0.95
CA ALA A 88 -16.60 5.12 1.90
C ALA A 88 -16.03 3.76 1.47
N VAL A 89 -16.15 3.44 0.17
CA VAL A 89 -15.55 2.23 -0.41
C VAL A 89 -14.02 2.24 -0.30
N ALA A 90 -13.37 3.39 -0.51
CA ALA A 90 -11.91 3.51 -0.41
C ALA A 90 -11.42 3.24 1.02
N ARG A 91 -12.10 3.80 2.04
CA ARG A 91 -11.80 3.51 3.45
C ARG A 91 -12.01 2.04 3.82
N CYS A 92 -13.09 1.44 3.30
CA CYS A 92 -13.42 0.05 3.58
C CYS A 92 -12.40 -0.92 2.94
N VAL A 93 -11.96 -0.62 1.72
CA VAL A 93 -10.95 -1.40 1.00
C VAL A 93 -9.60 -1.32 1.68
N ASP A 94 -9.17 -0.11 2.07
CA ASP A 94 -7.96 0.14 2.85
C ASP A 94 -7.93 -0.69 4.14
N ALA A 95 -9.03 -0.66 4.92
CA ALA A 95 -9.18 -1.52 6.09
C ALA A 95 -9.16 -3.03 5.76
N GLY A 96 -9.51 -3.42 4.53
CA GLY A 96 -9.48 -4.80 4.06
C GLY A 96 -8.08 -5.40 3.92
N PHE A 97 -7.05 -4.56 3.73
CA PHE A 97 -5.65 -4.98 3.65
C PHE A 97 -5.00 -5.16 5.01
N ALA A 98 -5.47 -4.49 6.06
CA ALA A 98 -4.83 -4.48 7.37
C ALA A 98 -4.58 -5.89 7.91
N GLY A 99 -3.32 -6.21 8.19
CA GLY A 99 -2.90 -7.50 8.75
C GLY A 99 -2.96 -8.69 7.79
N LYS A 100 -3.30 -8.48 6.51
CA LYS A 100 -3.22 -9.53 5.48
C LYS A 100 -1.77 -9.81 5.10
N THR A 101 -1.50 -11.06 4.75
CA THR A 101 -0.22 -11.46 4.14
C THR A 101 -0.41 -11.49 2.64
N LEU A 102 0.53 -10.87 1.92
CA LEU A 102 0.52 -10.79 0.46
C LEU A 102 1.59 -11.73 -0.08
N PHE A 103 2.63 -11.18 -0.70
CA PHE A 103 3.86 -11.86 -1.09
C PHE A 103 4.97 -11.60 -0.08
N ILE A 104 6.04 -12.41 -0.08
CA ILE A 104 7.22 -12.16 0.77
C ILE A 104 8.17 -11.21 0.03
N PRO A 105 8.39 -9.97 0.52
CA PRO A 105 9.25 -9.02 -0.18
C PRO A 105 10.73 -9.37 -0.01
N PRO A 106 11.60 -8.98 -0.97
CA PRO A 106 13.04 -9.23 -0.88
C PRO A 106 13.73 -8.33 0.17
N GLN A 107 13.08 -7.25 0.61
CA GLN A 107 13.55 -6.34 1.64
C GLN A 107 12.39 -5.88 2.53
N ALA A 108 12.68 -5.41 3.74
CA ALA A 108 11.67 -4.87 4.65
C ALA A 108 12.18 -3.60 5.38
N PRO A 109 11.32 -2.60 5.64
CA PRO A 109 9.93 -2.54 5.21
C PRO A 109 9.83 -2.40 3.68
N PHE A 110 8.81 -3.00 3.08
CA PHE A 110 8.52 -2.88 1.66
C PHE A 110 7.24 -2.08 1.47
N TYR A 111 7.26 -1.11 0.56
CA TYR A 111 6.10 -0.31 0.21
C TYR A 111 5.53 -0.73 -1.14
N ALA A 112 4.20 -0.83 -1.24
CA ALA A 112 3.51 -1.16 -2.48
C ALA A 112 2.26 -0.29 -2.63
N ALA A 113 1.94 0.17 -3.84
CA ALA A 113 0.77 0.96 -4.17
C ALA A 113 -0.18 0.13 -5.04
N PHE A 114 -1.46 0.11 -4.66
CA PHE A 114 -2.52 -0.51 -5.44
C PHE A 114 -3.56 0.54 -5.84
N GLU A 115 -3.73 0.73 -7.14
CA GLU A 115 -4.71 1.66 -7.69
C GLU A 115 -6.01 0.94 -8.04
N PHE A 116 -7.12 1.45 -7.51
CA PHE A 116 -8.46 1.04 -7.88
C PHE A 116 -9.05 2.07 -8.83
N GLN A 117 -9.37 1.62 -10.03
CA GLN A 117 -10.09 2.39 -11.02
C GLN A 117 -11.22 1.53 -11.59
N VAL A 118 -12.40 2.12 -11.76
CA VAL A 118 -13.48 1.49 -12.50
C VAL A 118 -13.30 1.93 -13.94
N GLN A 119 -13.00 0.99 -14.83
CA GLN A 119 -13.04 1.28 -16.26
C GLN A 119 -14.49 1.56 -16.66
N PRO A 120 -14.76 2.63 -17.43
CA PRO A 120 -16.12 2.94 -17.91
C PRO A 120 -16.70 1.85 -18.81
#